data_AF-A0A0Q8TTH5-F1
#
_entry.id   AF-A0A0Q8TTH5-F1
#
_cell.length_a   1.000
_cell.length_b   1.000
_cell.length_c   1.000
_cell.angle_alpha   90.00
_cell.angle_beta   90.00
_cell.angle_gamma   90.00
#
_symmetry.space_group_name_H-M   'P 1'
#
loop_
_entity.id
_entity.type
_entity.pdbx_description
1 polymer ?
#
loop_
_entity_poly.entity_id
_entity_poly.type
_entity_poly.pdbx_seq_one_letter_code
_entity_poly.pdbx_strand_id
1 'polypeptide(L)'
;MQIESPPILRDTPKPQGERRGLVLVHTGTGKGKSTAAFGLAIRAHGRGKKVKIYQFMKVPTARFGEHRLFEQLGMPIEGLGDGFSWKSRDLDHSAQLALDGWAKAEATVRAGEHFMVVLDEIMYPLRYGWIPLESILTCLRERPPHVHVVLTGRNAPAELIELADTVTEMTLVKHHFKAGVPAQRGIED
;
A
#
# COMPACT_ATOMS: atom_id res chain seq x y z
N MET A 1 31.54 -1.38 -12.07
CA MET A 1 31.18 -1.70 -10.67
C MET A 1 32.48 -1.93 -9.92
N GLN A 2 32.73 -1.21 -8.83
CA GLN A 2 33.83 -1.55 -7.94
C GLN A 2 33.37 -2.76 -7.12
N ILE A 3 34.16 -3.84 -7.14
CA ILE A 3 33.84 -5.06 -6.39
C ILE A 3 34.38 -4.85 -4.98
N GLU A 4 33.48 -4.80 -4.01
CA GLU A 4 33.80 -4.66 -2.58
C GLU A 4 33.79 -6.03 -1.89
N SER A 5 34.72 -6.23 -0.95
CA SER A 5 34.71 -7.41 -0.09
C SER A 5 33.58 -7.33 0.93
N PRO A 6 32.86 -8.43 1.23
CA PRO A 6 31.80 -8.41 2.22
C PRO A 6 32.36 -8.09 3.62
N PRO A 7 31.67 -7.26 4.41
CA PRO A 7 32.09 -6.98 5.78
C PRO A 7 31.98 -8.26 6.62
N ILE A 8 33.04 -8.57 7.36
CA ILE A 8 33.10 -9.71 8.30
C ILE A 8 32.75 -9.32 9.74
N LEU A 9 32.68 -8.01 10.03
CA LEU A 9 32.33 -7.47 11.34
C LEU A 9 31.01 -6.72 11.26
N ARG A 10 30.16 -6.92 12.27
CA ARG A 10 28.88 -6.22 12.38
C ARG A 10 29.06 -4.98 13.26
N ASP A 11 29.20 -3.82 12.62
CA ASP A 11 29.30 -2.51 13.30
C ASP A 11 27.99 -1.71 13.27
N THR A 12 26.86 -2.40 13.14
CA THR A 12 25.54 -1.74 13.13
C THR A 12 24.99 -1.62 14.56
N PRO A 13 24.58 -0.41 14.99
CA PRO A 13 24.01 -0.23 16.31
C PRO A 13 22.75 -1.09 16.49
N LYS A 14 22.60 -1.68 17.68
CA LYS A 14 21.40 -2.45 18.02
C LYS A 14 20.30 -1.49 18.47
N PRO A 15 19.11 -1.53 17.85
CA PRO A 15 17.98 -0.71 18.29
C PRO A 15 17.52 -1.16 19.69
N GLN A 16 17.20 -0.19 20.55
CA GLN A 16 16.74 -0.42 21.93
C GLN A 16 15.23 -0.18 22.11
N GLY A 17 14.52 0.23 21.05
CA GLY A 17 13.09 0.55 21.10
C GLY A 17 12.19 -0.68 21.20
N GLU A 18 10.97 -0.46 21.66
CA GLU A 18 9.93 -1.49 21.77
C GLU A 18 9.40 -1.93 20.40
N ARG A 19 8.94 -3.18 20.32
CA ARG A 19 8.26 -3.69 19.13
C ARG A 19 6.83 -3.14 19.10
N ARG A 20 6.47 -2.51 18.00
CA ARG A 20 5.12 -2.01 17.73
C ARG A 20 4.74 -2.13 16.26
N GLY A 21 3.46 -1.93 15.99
CA GLY A 21 2.91 -1.72 14.66
C GLY A 21 3.55 -0.50 14.01
N LEU A 22 3.78 -0.60 12.70
CA LEU A 22 4.47 0.41 11.90
C LEU A 22 3.56 0.97 10.81
N VAL A 23 3.67 2.27 10.54
CA VAL A 23 3.12 2.91 9.36
C VAL A 23 4.20 2.96 8.28
N LEU A 24 3.95 2.30 7.16
CA LEU A 24 4.86 2.24 6.02
C LEU A 24 4.23 2.96 4.83
N VAL A 25 4.97 3.84 4.17
CA VAL A 25 4.53 4.53 2.96
C VAL A 25 5.44 4.17 1.79
N HIS A 26 4.86 3.65 0.73
CA HIS A 26 5.54 3.42 -0.55
C HIS A 26 5.04 4.43 -1.58
N THR A 27 5.85 5.47 -1.82
CA THR A 27 5.53 6.61 -2.69
C THR A 27 6.47 6.70 -3.90
N GLY A 28 6.39 7.77 -4.68
CA GLY A 28 7.25 8.04 -5.83
C GLY A 28 6.66 7.62 -7.18
N THR A 29 7.31 8.07 -8.25
CA THR A 29 6.83 7.92 -9.63
C THR A 29 7.21 6.58 -10.27
N GLY A 30 8.15 5.86 -9.68
CA GLY A 30 8.66 4.58 -10.16
C GLY A 30 7.72 3.40 -9.92
N LYS A 31 7.95 2.33 -10.69
CA LYS A 31 7.30 1.02 -10.49
C LYS A 31 7.81 0.38 -9.20
N GLY A 32 6.92 -0.27 -8.47
CA GLY A 32 7.28 -1.13 -7.34
C GLY A 32 6.41 -1.00 -6.09
N LYS A 33 5.61 0.07 -5.97
CA LYS A 33 4.95 0.45 -4.71
C LYS A 33 4.00 -0.63 -4.20
N SER A 34 3.00 -0.98 -5.01
CA SER A 34 2.04 -2.03 -4.72
C SER A 34 2.72 -3.39 -4.58
N THR A 35 3.65 -3.74 -5.47
CA THR A 35 4.37 -5.02 -5.40
C THR A 35 5.22 -5.16 -4.13
N ALA A 36 5.80 -4.07 -3.62
CA ALA A 36 6.53 -4.08 -2.34
C ALA A 36 5.58 -4.27 -1.15
N ALA A 37 4.43 -3.57 -1.16
CA ALA A 37 3.39 -3.76 -0.14
C ALA A 37 2.85 -5.20 -0.14
N PHE A 38 2.63 -5.78 -1.31
CA PHE A 38 2.18 -7.17 -1.48
C PHE A 38 3.25 -8.19 -1.07
N GLY A 39 4.52 -7.94 -1.39
CA GLY A 39 5.62 -8.76 -0.90
C GLY A 39 5.72 -8.75 0.64
N LEU A 40 5.44 -7.60 1.27
CA LEU A 40 5.39 -7.48 2.71
C LEU A 40 4.16 -8.21 3.31
N ALA A 41 3.00 -8.11 2.67
CA ALA A 41 1.80 -8.86 3.04
C ALA A 41 2.05 -10.38 2.99
N ILE A 42 2.66 -10.88 1.91
CA ILE A 42 3.05 -12.29 1.77
C ILE A 42 4.02 -12.69 2.88
N ARG A 43 5.01 -11.85 3.20
CA ARG A 43 5.95 -12.12 4.31
C ARG A 43 5.24 -12.25 5.65
N ALA A 44 4.27 -11.38 5.94
CA ALA A 44 3.49 -11.45 7.17
C ALA A 44 2.60 -12.70 7.19
N HIS A 45 1.86 -12.96 6.12
CA HIS A 45 0.98 -14.11 5.99
C HIS A 45 1.73 -15.45 6.08
N GLY A 46 2.90 -15.56 5.44
CA GLY A 46 3.79 -16.72 5.54
C GLY A 46 4.35 -16.97 6.95
N ARG A 47 4.18 -16.01 7.88
CA ARG A 47 4.47 -16.14 9.31
C ARG A 47 3.19 -16.37 10.15
N GLY A 48 2.09 -16.77 9.52
CA GLY A 48 0.81 -17.04 10.17
C GLY A 48 0.11 -15.78 10.69
N LYS A 49 0.45 -14.59 10.17
CA LYS A 49 -0.18 -13.33 10.59
C LYS A 49 -1.38 -13.01 9.70
N LYS A 50 -2.46 -12.53 10.30
CA LYS A 50 -3.65 -12.07 9.58
C LYS A 50 -3.35 -10.78 8.83
N VAL A 51 -3.64 -10.76 7.53
CA VAL A 51 -3.43 -9.59 6.66
C VAL A 51 -4.72 -9.30 5.90
N LYS A 52 -5.06 -8.02 5.76
CA LYS A 52 -6.14 -7.56 4.89
C LYS A 52 -5.59 -6.53 3.90
N ILE A 53 -6.00 -6.64 2.63
CA ILE A 53 -5.56 -5.75 1.56
C ILE A 53 -6.78 -5.10 0.92
N TYR A 54 -6.73 -3.78 0.82
CA TYR A 54 -7.71 -2.94 0.17
C TYR A 54 -7.04 -2.19 -0.99
N GLN A 55 -7.61 -2.28 -2.19
CA GLN A 55 -7.14 -1.55 -3.35
C GLN A 55 -8.12 -0.45 -3.72
N PHE A 56 -7.70 0.79 -3.50
CA PHE A 56 -8.43 1.95 -3.98
C PHE A 56 -8.29 2.04 -5.51
N MET A 57 -9.29 2.62 -6.19
CA MET A 57 -9.39 2.72 -7.65
C MET A 57 -9.59 1.39 -8.41
N LYS A 58 -9.54 0.22 -7.76
CA LYS A 58 -9.75 -1.07 -8.44
C LYS A 58 -11.17 -1.55 -8.27
N VAL A 59 -11.77 -2.09 -9.34
CA VAL A 59 -13.10 -2.70 -9.30
C VAL A 59 -13.12 -3.94 -8.39
N PRO A 60 -14.23 -4.25 -7.70
CA PRO A 60 -14.36 -5.47 -6.90
C PRO A 60 -14.18 -6.76 -7.70
N THR A 61 -14.46 -6.71 -9.01
CA THR A 61 -14.31 -7.83 -9.95
C THR A 61 -12.90 -7.96 -10.54
N ALA A 62 -11.93 -7.19 -10.04
CA ALA A 62 -10.55 -7.24 -10.49
C ALA A 62 -9.96 -8.65 -10.31
N ARG A 63 -9.18 -9.09 -11.30
CA ARG A 63 -8.62 -10.46 -11.39
C ARG A 63 -7.15 -10.44 -11.85
N PHE A 64 -6.37 -9.50 -11.30
CA PHE A 64 -4.91 -9.40 -11.53
C PHE A 64 -4.17 -10.58 -10.90
N GLY A 65 -2.88 -10.74 -11.22
CA GLY A 65 -2.06 -11.85 -10.73
C GLY A 65 -2.10 -12.04 -9.20
N GLU A 66 -2.01 -10.95 -8.43
CA GLU A 66 -2.08 -10.97 -6.97
C GLU A 66 -3.42 -11.46 -6.44
N HIS A 67 -4.54 -11.14 -7.12
CA HIS A 67 -5.88 -11.58 -6.68
C HIS A 67 -5.99 -13.10 -6.75
N ARG A 68 -5.52 -13.67 -7.86
CA ARG A 68 -5.55 -15.12 -8.10
C ARG A 68 -4.70 -15.86 -7.06
N LEU A 69 -3.50 -15.35 -6.79
CA LEU A 69 -2.61 -15.95 -5.79
C LEU A 69 -3.18 -15.81 -4.37
N PHE A 70 -3.67 -14.64 -4.01
CA PHE A 70 -4.15 -14.35 -2.66
C PHE A 70 -5.43 -15.10 -2.31
N GLU A 71 -6.29 -15.40 -3.29
CA GLU A 71 -7.41 -16.31 -3.13
C GLU A 71 -6.94 -17.73 -2.76
N GLN A 72 -5.92 -18.27 -3.46
CA GLN A 72 -5.35 -19.58 -3.14
C GLN A 72 -4.69 -19.63 -1.75
N LEU A 73 -4.14 -18.51 -1.30
CA LEU A 73 -3.49 -18.39 0.01
C LEU A 73 -4.48 -18.12 1.16
N GLY A 74 -5.78 -17.94 0.89
CA GLY A 74 -6.77 -17.58 1.90
C GLY A 74 -6.58 -16.17 2.48
N MET A 75 -6.00 -15.25 1.69
CA MET A 75 -5.72 -13.87 2.07
C MET A 75 -6.41 -12.89 1.09
N PRO A 76 -7.75 -12.93 0.93
CA PRO A 76 -8.42 -12.24 -0.15
C PRO A 76 -8.21 -10.71 -0.10
N ILE A 77 -7.82 -10.17 -1.25
CA ILE A 77 -7.70 -8.75 -1.55
C ILE A 77 -9.03 -8.22 -2.08
N GLU A 78 -9.33 -6.96 -1.78
CA GLU A 78 -10.61 -6.34 -2.12
C GLU A 78 -10.42 -5.00 -2.85
N GLY A 79 -11.04 -4.88 -4.03
CA GLY A 79 -11.12 -3.62 -4.78
C GLY A 79 -12.26 -2.73 -4.25
N LEU A 80 -11.96 -1.44 -4.05
CA LEU A 80 -12.86 -0.45 -3.43
C LEU A 80 -13.24 0.72 -4.37
N GLY A 81 -13.07 0.56 -5.68
CA GLY A 81 -13.39 1.60 -6.66
C GLY A 81 -14.19 1.06 -7.85
N ASP A 82 -14.41 1.91 -8.83
CA ASP A 82 -15.06 1.61 -10.11
C ASP A 82 -14.07 1.49 -11.28
N GLY A 83 -12.77 1.53 -10.98
CA GLY A 83 -11.70 1.53 -11.96
C GLY A 83 -10.95 2.87 -11.97
N PHE A 84 -10.14 3.06 -13.01
CA PHE A 84 -9.38 4.31 -13.13
C PHE A 84 -10.31 5.49 -13.47
N SER A 85 -10.13 6.61 -12.76
CA SER A 85 -10.99 7.80 -12.84
C SER A 85 -11.12 8.40 -14.24
N TRP A 86 -10.11 8.28 -15.11
CA TRP A 86 -10.20 8.75 -16.51
C TRP A 86 -11.13 7.90 -17.41
N LYS A 87 -11.62 6.77 -16.89
CA LYS A 87 -12.70 5.99 -17.50
C LYS A 87 -14.05 6.23 -16.81
N SER A 88 -14.04 6.89 -15.64
CA SER A 88 -15.27 7.20 -14.93
C SER A 88 -16.05 8.27 -15.68
N ARG A 89 -17.36 8.06 -15.77
CA ARG A 89 -18.33 9.01 -16.33
C ARG A 89 -19.04 9.80 -15.25
N ASP A 90 -18.84 9.42 -13.99
CA ASP A 90 -19.49 9.96 -12.80
C ASP A 90 -18.47 10.02 -11.65
N LEU A 91 -17.86 11.18 -11.46
CA LEU A 91 -16.82 11.38 -10.45
C LEU A 91 -17.40 11.45 -9.03
N ASP A 92 -18.67 11.81 -8.87
CA ASP A 92 -19.34 11.85 -7.57
C ASP A 92 -19.57 10.41 -7.07
N HIS A 93 -19.97 9.51 -7.97
CA HIS A 93 -20.03 8.09 -7.67
C HIS A 93 -18.66 7.52 -7.29
N SER A 94 -17.61 7.83 -8.06
CA SER A 94 -16.24 7.39 -7.73
C SER A 94 -15.77 7.92 -6.37
N ALA A 95 -16.11 9.16 -6.02
CA ALA A 95 -15.81 9.75 -4.71
C ALA A 95 -16.55 9.04 -3.57
N GLN A 96 -17.83 8.71 -3.76
CA GLN A 96 -18.61 7.98 -2.77
C GLN A 96 -18.05 6.57 -2.52
N LEU A 97 -17.67 5.85 -3.59
CA LEU A 97 -17.02 4.54 -3.45
C LEU A 97 -15.71 4.62 -2.67
N ALA A 98 -14.91 5.67 -2.89
CA ALA A 98 -13.69 5.89 -2.14
C ALA A 98 -13.96 6.15 -0.64
N LEU A 99 -14.99 6.93 -0.32
CA LEU A 99 -15.43 7.18 1.07
C LEU A 99 -15.93 5.90 1.76
N ASP A 100 -16.78 5.12 1.08
CA ASP A 100 -17.30 3.86 1.60
C ASP A 100 -16.16 2.84 1.81
N GLY A 101 -15.25 2.78 0.84
CA GLY A 101 -14.05 1.98 0.91
C GLY A 101 -13.14 2.38 2.06
N TRP A 102 -12.98 3.68 2.30
CA TRP A 102 -12.24 4.18 3.45
C TRP A 102 -12.89 3.78 4.77
N ALA A 103 -14.20 3.97 4.93
CA ALA A 103 -14.91 3.60 6.15
C ALA A 103 -14.70 2.11 6.49
N LYS A 104 -14.73 1.24 5.48
CA LYS A 104 -14.44 -0.20 5.64
C LYS A 104 -12.98 -0.47 6.05
N ALA A 105 -12.04 0.19 5.40
CA ALA A 105 -10.62 0.04 5.71
C ALA A 105 -10.27 0.57 7.11
N GLU A 106 -10.82 1.73 7.50
CA GLU A 106 -10.69 2.32 8.82
C GLU A 106 -11.23 1.40 9.91
N ALA A 107 -12.44 0.85 9.72
CA ALA A 107 -13.02 -0.11 10.66
C ALA A 107 -12.11 -1.34 10.85
N THR A 108 -11.49 -1.82 9.78
CA THR A 108 -10.54 -2.95 9.84
C THR A 108 -9.28 -2.62 10.64
N VAL A 109 -8.72 -1.42 10.44
CA VAL A 109 -7.54 -0.95 11.17
C VAL A 109 -7.88 -0.81 12.67
N ARG A 110 -9.00 -0.15 12.98
CA ARG A 110 -9.41 0.13 14.36
C ARG A 110 -9.81 -1.12 15.14
N ALA A 111 -10.35 -2.14 14.48
CA ALA A 111 -10.72 -3.41 15.13
C ALA A 111 -9.50 -4.15 15.72
N GLY A 112 -8.28 -3.94 15.19
CA GLY A 112 -7.08 -4.56 15.73
C GLY A 112 -6.94 -6.07 15.51
N GLU A 113 -7.85 -6.68 14.75
CA GLU A 113 -7.87 -8.13 14.50
C GLU A 113 -6.83 -8.59 13.47
N HIS A 114 -6.33 -7.65 12.67
CA HIS A 114 -5.34 -7.90 11.62
C HIS A 114 -3.97 -7.41 12.09
N PHE A 115 -2.95 -8.23 11.84
CA PHE A 115 -1.57 -7.82 12.07
C PHE A 115 -1.15 -6.73 11.09
N MET A 116 -1.65 -6.79 9.85
CA MET A 116 -1.32 -5.83 8.80
C MET A 116 -2.55 -5.48 7.95
N VAL A 117 -2.71 -4.19 7.66
CA VAL A 117 -3.67 -3.67 6.69
C VAL A 117 -2.92 -2.93 5.59
N VAL A 118 -3.12 -3.32 4.33
CA VAL A 118 -2.56 -2.63 3.17
C VAL A 118 -3.64 -1.77 2.52
N LEU A 119 -3.35 -0.48 2.37
CA LEU A 119 -4.15 0.53 1.72
C LEU A 119 -3.48 0.89 0.38
N ASP A 120 -3.67 0.03 -0.61
CA ASP A 120 -3.04 0.17 -1.91
C ASP A 120 -3.74 1.26 -2.73
N GLU A 121 -2.94 2.18 -3.30
CA GLU A 121 -3.36 3.31 -4.12
C GLU A 121 -4.28 4.34 -3.42
N ILE A 122 -4.28 4.36 -2.08
CA ILE A 122 -5.01 5.34 -1.26
C ILE A 122 -4.63 6.80 -1.54
N MET A 123 -3.42 7.06 -2.06
CA MET A 123 -2.99 8.42 -2.40
C MET A 123 -3.79 9.05 -3.55
N TYR A 124 -4.50 8.26 -4.36
CA TYR A 124 -5.35 8.81 -5.41
C TYR A 124 -6.60 9.51 -4.83
N PRO A 125 -7.46 8.83 -4.06
CA PRO A 125 -8.58 9.47 -3.37
C PRO A 125 -8.19 10.69 -2.50
N LEU A 126 -7.05 10.64 -1.83
CA LEU A 126 -6.53 11.78 -1.05
C LEU A 126 -6.25 12.99 -1.95
N ARG A 127 -5.54 12.79 -3.06
CA ARG A 127 -5.19 13.87 -3.99
C ARG A 127 -6.39 14.43 -4.75
N TYR A 128 -7.42 13.61 -4.96
CA TYR A 128 -8.67 14.04 -5.57
C TYR A 128 -9.61 14.73 -4.58
N GLY A 129 -9.26 14.78 -3.29
CA GLY A 129 -10.10 15.38 -2.26
C GLY A 129 -11.34 14.54 -1.92
N TRP A 130 -11.39 13.27 -2.35
CA TRP A 130 -12.52 12.38 -2.09
C TRP A 130 -12.52 11.87 -0.65
N ILE A 131 -11.32 11.64 -0.09
CA ILE A 131 -11.15 11.29 1.32
C ILE A 131 -10.41 12.43 2.02
N PRO A 132 -10.93 12.97 3.13
CA PRO A 132 -10.22 13.97 3.92
C PRO A 132 -8.93 13.40 4.51
N LEU A 133 -7.79 14.06 4.29
CA LEU A 133 -6.49 13.62 4.82
C LEU A 133 -6.50 13.40 6.33
N GLU A 134 -7.13 14.30 7.09
CA GLU A 134 -7.19 14.19 8.56
C GLU A 134 -7.93 12.94 9.06
N SER A 135 -8.86 12.38 8.27
CA SER A 135 -9.50 11.11 8.65
C SER A 135 -8.48 9.97 8.69
N ILE A 136 -7.55 9.94 7.73
CA ILE A 136 -6.47 8.95 7.66
C ILE A 136 -5.45 9.20 8.77
N LEU A 137 -5.01 10.46 8.95
CA LEU A 137 -4.03 10.78 10.00
C LEU A 137 -4.57 10.43 11.39
N THR A 138 -5.83 10.75 11.68
CA THR A 138 -6.49 10.39 12.93
C THR A 138 -6.55 8.88 13.13
N CYS A 139 -7.03 8.13 12.12
CA CYS A 139 -7.06 6.67 12.17
C CYS A 139 -5.67 6.07 12.44
N LEU A 140 -4.62 6.56 11.76
CA LEU A 140 -3.27 6.07 11.96
C LEU A 140 -2.70 6.39 13.35
N ARG A 141 -2.99 7.57 13.92
CA ARG A 141 -2.57 7.94 15.29
C ARG A 141 -3.26 7.09 16.35
N GLU A 142 -4.55 6.80 16.16
CA GLU A 142 -5.40 6.13 17.15
C GLU A 142 -5.47 4.60 17.00
N ARG A 143 -4.90 4.04 15.93
CA ARG A 143 -4.96 2.59 15.68
C ARG A 143 -4.39 1.79 16.87
N PRO A 144 -4.84 0.54 17.08
CA PRO A 144 -4.22 -0.34 18.05
C PRO A 144 -2.71 -0.48 17.79
N PRO A 145 -1.86 -0.38 18.83
CA PRO A 145 -0.43 -0.16 18.67
C PRO A 145 0.31 -1.33 18.02
N HIS A 146 -0.29 -2.52 17.91
CA HIS A 146 0.27 -3.69 17.25
C HIS A 146 -0.06 -3.79 15.75
N VAL A 147 -0.97 -2.94 15.23
CA VAL A 147 -1.41 -3.00 13.83
C VAL A 147 -0.41 -2.29 12.93
N HIS A 148 0.09 -3.00 11.92
CA HIS A 148 0.88 -2.43 10.84
C HIS A 148 -0.03 -1.90 9.73
N VAL A 149 0.25 -0.70 9.21
CA VAL A 149 -0.50 -0.13 8.08
C VAL A 149 0.48 0.23 6.96
N VAL A 150 0.20 -0.25 5.75
CA VAL A 150 1.02 0.02 4.56
C VAL A 150 0.21 0.83 3.57
N LEU A 151 0.66 2.02 3.22
CA LEU A 151 -0.01 2.92 2.29
C LEU A 151 0.82 3.02 1.01
N THR A 152 0.16 2.95 -0.15
CA THR A 152 0.85 3.08 -1.44
C THR A 152 0.21 4.15 -2.30
N GLY A 153 1.00 4.70 -3.22
CA GLY A 153 0.52 5.57 -4.29
C GLY A 153 1.49 6.71 -4.57
N ARG A 154 1.24 7.49 -5.61
CA ARG A 154 2.14 8.59 -5.99
C ARG A 154 1.91 9.81 -5.12
N ASN A 155 2.98 10.55 -4.82
CA ASN A 155 2.95 11.88 -4.18
C ASN A 155 2.20 11.88 -2.84
N ALA A 156 2.65 11.05 -1.89
CA ALA A 156 2.16 11.07 -0.52
C ALA A 156 2.20 12.49 0.10
N PRO A 157 1.12 12.94 0.79
CA PRO A 157 1.11 14.22 1.50
C PRO A 157 2.23 14.32 2.55
N ALA A 158 2.72 15.54 2.80
CA ALA A 158 3.85 15.77 3.71
C ALA A 158 3.52 15.34 5.14
N GLU A 159 2.30 15.59 5.59
CA GLU A 159 1.78 15.24 6.90
C GLU A 159 1.74 13.72 7.11
N LEU A 160 1.45 12.97 6.04
CA LEU A 160 1.48 11.51 6.07
C LEU A 160 2.92 10.96 6.05
N ILE A 161 3.83 11.65 5.34
CA ILE A 161 5.26 11.32 5.36
C ILE A 161 5.83 11.53 6.77
N GLU A 162 5.50 12.65 7.41
CA GLU A 162 5.94 12.99 8.77
C GLU A 162 5.41 11.99 9.80
N LEU A 163 4.17 11.55 9.66
CA LEU A 163 3.55 10.57 10.57
C LEU A 163 4.14 9.15 10.40
N ALA A 164 4.59 8.80 9.19
CA ALA A 164 4.99 7.43 8.88
C ALA A 164 6.31 7.03 9.54
N ASP A 165 6.37 5.78 10.02
CA ASP A 165 7.58 5.21 10.62
C ASP A 165 8.65 4.89 9.56
N THR A 166 8.22 4.63 8.33
CA THR A 166 9.12 4.34 7.21
C THR A 166 8.50 4.81 5.92
N VAL A 167 9.23 5.64 5.18
CA VAL A 167 8.85 6.11 3.86
C VAL A 167 9.89 5.64 2.85
N THR A 168 9.43 5.02 1.76
CA THR A 168 10.27 4.68 0.62
C THR A 168 9.74 5.40 -0.60
N GLU A 169 10.57 6.28 -1.17
CA GLU A 169 10.31 6.89 -2.47
C GLU A 169 10.91 6.02 -3.57
N MET A 170 10.04 5.47 -4.42
CA MET A 170 10.46 4.74 -5.61
C MET A 170 10.70 5.72 -6.74
N THR A 171 11.95 6.16 -6.88
CA THR A 171 12.37 7.08 -7.94
C THR A 171 12.44 6.37 -9.29
N LEU A 172 11.84 6.96 -10.32
CA LEU A 172 11.86 6.42 -11.67
C LEU A 172 13.22 6.66 -12.35
N VAL A 173 14.19 5.77 -12.12
CA VAL A 173 15.49 5.81 -12.81
C VAL A 173 15.34 5.42 -14.28
N LYS A 174 14.63 4.32 -14.57
CA LYS A 174 14.33 3.86 -15.93
C LYS A 174 13.03 3.06 -15.93
N HIS A 175 12.28 3.10 -17.03
CA HIS A 175 11.07 2.30 -17.24
C HIS A 175 11.06 1.75 -18.66
N HIS A 176 10.69 0.48 -18.84
CA HIS A 176 10.60 -0.16 -20.15
C HIS A 176 9.60 0.55 -21.08
N PHE A 177 8.50 1.08 -20.53
CA PHE A 177 7.53 1.90 -21.27
C PHE A 177 8.17 3.10 -22.00
N LYS A 178 9.20 3.75 -21.42
CA LYS A 178 9.91 4.86 -22.10
C LYS A 178 10.72 4.38 -23.31
N ALA A 179 11.01 3.08 -23.39
CA ALA A 179 11.65 2.44 -24.53
C ALA A 179 10.63 1.79 -25.49
N GLY A 180 9.33 2.09 -25.34
CA GLY A 180 8.27 1.58 -26.22
C GLY A 180 7.81 0.14 -25.92
N VAL A 181 8.35 -0.49 -24.86
CA VAL A 181 7.92 -1.84 -24.47
C VAL A 181 6.57 -1.76 -23.74
N PRO A 182 5.50 -2.41 -24.23
CA PRO A 182 4.18 -2.36 -23.61
C PRO A 182 4.14 -3.09 -22.26
N ALA A 183 3.02 -2.95 -21.55
CA ALA A 183 2.73 -3.76 -20.37
C ALA A 183 2.73 -5.25 -20.71
N GLN A 184 3.27 -6.06 -19.81
CA GLN A 184 3.41 -7.51 -19.96
C GLN A 184 2.66 -8.24 -18.85
N ARG A 185 2.02 -9.34 -19.25
CA ARG A 185 1.27 -10.17 -18.32
C ARG A 185 2.16 -10.78 -17.24
N GLY A 186 1.75 -10.61 -15.99
CA GLY A 186 2.55 -11.02 -14.82
C GLY A 186 3.66 -10.04 -14.42
N ILE A 187 3.83 -8.92 -15.12
CA ILE A 187 4.77 -7.85 -14.77
C ILE A 187 4.04 -6.55 -14.42
N GLU A 188 3.02 -6.17 -15.20
CA GLU A 188 2.14 -5.00 -14.99
C GLU A 188 0.66 -5.36 -14.75
N ASP A 189 0.21 -6.55 -15.18
CA ASP A 189 -1.14 -7.08 -14.96
C ASP A 189 -1.14 -8.41 -14.18
#